data_AF-A0A7K2X1R3-F1
#
_entry.id   AF-A0A7K2X1R3-F1
#
_cell.length_a   1.000
_cell.length_b   1.000
_cell.length_c   1.000
_cell.angle_alpha   90.00
_cell.angle_beta   90.00
_cell.angle_gamma   90.00
#
_symmetry.space_group_name_H-M   'P 1'
#
loop_
_entity.id
_entity.type
_entity.pdbx_description
1 polymer ?
#
loop_
_entity_poly.entity_id
_entity_poly.type
_entity_poly.pdbx_seq_one_letter_code
_entity_poly.pdbx_strand_id
1 'polypeptide(L)'
;AHALLALAAARSAPAAPPAAQAVTVYRAAYEDSPFPLGLYSNLEAAQAHCEAVVSDEHPVGAAPFFEWSVDEDELESVCELDVRIGGETTRTGYTVTAVVAEAAYDPEADA
;
A
#
# COMPACT_ATOMS: atom_id res chain seq x y z
N ALA A 1 -13.53 -62.59 26.98
CA ALA A 1 -13.76 -61.84 25.73
C ALA A 1 -13.49 -60.37 26.00
N HIS A 2 -12.35 -59.83 25.57
CA HIS A 2 -12.03 -58.41 25.70
C HIS A 2 -12.16 -57.77 24.31
N ALA A 3 -13.16 -56.91 24.14
CA ALA A 3 -13.32 -56.10 22.94
C ALA A 3 -12.43 -54.86 23.09
N LEU A 4 -11.46 -54.69 22.18
CA LEU A 4 -10.68 -53.47 22.08
C LEU A 4 -11.38 -52.53 21.10
N LEU A 5 -11.80 -51.37 21.61
CA LEU A 5 -12.30 -50.25 20.84
C LEU A 5 -11.10 -49.53 20.20
N ALA A 6 -11.00 -49.49 18.88
CA ALA A 6 -9.98 -48.72 18.18
C ALA A 6 -10.48 -47.28 17.97
N LEU A 7 -9.80 -46.31 18.60
CA LEU A 7 -10.02 -44.89 18.36
C LEU A 7 -9.25 -44.48 17.10
N ALA A 8 -9.95 -44.21 16.00
CA ALA A 8 -9.34 -43.67 14.78
C ALA A 8 -9.08 -42.17 14.95
N ALA A 9 -7.80 -41.79 15.03
CA ALA A 9 -7.39 -40.40 14.90
C ALA A 9 -7.42 -40.00 13.42
N ALA A 10 -8.37 -39.15 13.04
CA ALA A 10 -8.36 -38.52 11.72
C ALA A 10 -7.15 -37.58 11.64
N ARG A 11 -6.16 -37.93 10.83
CA ARG A 11 -5.05 -37.04 10.50
C ARG A 11 -5.59 -35.96 9.57
N SER A 12 -5.84 -34.76 10.08
CA SER A 12 -6.07 -33.58 9.22
C SER A 12 -4.83 -33.36 8.36
N ALA A 13 -4.99 -33.46 7.04
CA ALA A 13 -3.96 -33.03 6.11
C ALA A 13 -3.79 -31.50 6.22
N PRO A 14 -2.56 -30.97 6.14
CA PRO A 14 -2.37 -29.53 6.03
C PRO A 14 -3.07 -29.07 4.75
N ALA A 15 -3.90 -28.04 4.86
CA ALA A 15 -4.49 -27.40 3.69
C ALA A 15 -3.35 -26.91 2.78
N ALA A 16 -3.46 -27.17 1.48
CA ALA A 16 -2.55 -26.58 0.51
C ALA A 16 -2.60 -25.05 0.65
N PRO A 17 -1.45 -24.35 0.65
CA PRO A 17 -1.45 -22.90 0.67
C PRO A 17 -2.25 -22.38 -0.54
N PRO A 18 -3.02 -21.30 -0.39
CA PRO A 18 -3.69 -20.69 -1.53
C PRO A 18 -2.66 -20.32 -2.60
N ALA A 19 -3.04 -20.47 -3.87
CA ALA A 19 -2.19 -20.03 -4.97
C ALA A 19 -1.79 -18.56 -4.75
N ALA A 20 -0.51 -18.26 -4.97
CA ALA A 20 0.01 -16.90 -4.93
C ALA A 20 -0.78 -16.03 -5.91
N GLN A 21 -1.49 -15.04 -5.39
CA GLN A 21 -2.21 -14.05 -6.19
C GLN A 21 -1.43 -12.74 -6.14
N ALA A 22 -1.27 -12.10 -7.30
CA ALA A 22 -0.73 -10.75 -7.36
C ALA A 22 -1.64 -9.81 -6.58
N VAL A 23 -1.05 -8.96 -5.73
CA VAL A 23 -1.77 -7.97 -4.93
C VAL A 23 -1.27 -6.59 -5.30
N THR A 24 -2.18 -5.68 -5.64
CA THR A 24 -1.83 -4.27 -5.79
C THR A 24 -1.73 -3.62 -4.43
N VAL A 25 -0.58 -3.00 -4.16
CA VAL A 25 -0.35 -2.13 -3.01
C VAL A 25 -0.08 -0.71 -3.50
N TYR A 26 -0.42 0.27 -2.70
CA TYR A 26 -0.24 1.68 -3.02
C TYR A 26 0.90 2.21 -2.16
N ARG A 27 1.96 2.68 -2.80
CA ARG A 27 3.15 3.25 -2.15
C ARG A 27 2.98 4.75 -2.08
N ALA A 28 2.85 5.28 -0.86
CA ALA A 28 2.96 6.72 -0.62
C ALA A 28 4.45 7.09 -0.46
N ALA A 29 4.92 8.11 -1.18
CA ALA A 29 6.30 8.55 -1.18
C ALA A 29 6.41 10.07 -1.23
N TYR A 30 7.62 10.56 -0.95
CA TYR A 30 8.02 11.95 -1.12
C TYR A 30 9.24 11.98 -2.05
N GLU A 31 9.27 12.86 -3.04
CA GLU A 31 10.26 12.84 -4.14
C GLU A 31 11.73 12.86 -3.67
N ASP A 32 12.03 13.60 -2.60
CA ASP A 32 13.38 13.71 -2.05
C ASP A 32 13.71 12.63 -1.00
N SER A 33 12.75 11.75 -0.67
CA SER A 33 12.94 10.67 0.30
C SER A 33 13.25 9.34 -0.38
N PRO A 34 14.37 8.68 -0.05
CA PRO A 34 14.65 7.33 -0.56
C PRO A 34 13.74 6.25 0.06
N PHE A 35 12.96 6.59 1.09
CA PHE A 35 12.05 5.67 1.79
C PHE A 35 10.59 6.06 1.58
N PRO A 36 9.68 5.09 1.34
CA PRO A 36 8.26 5.37 1.28
C PRO A 36 7.74 5.78 2.65
N LEU A 37 6.72 6.64 2.67
CA LEU A 37 5.97 7.01 3.87
C LEU A 37 5.16 5.83 4.39
N GLY A 38 4.65 5.00 3.47
CA GLY A 38 3.94 3.78 3.81
C GLY A 38 3.46 3.00 2.59
N LEU A 39 2.98 1.79 2.88
CA LEU A 39 2.33 0.91 1.91
C LEU A 39 0.88 0.66 2.35
N TYR A 40 -0.05 0.79 1.42
CA TYR A 40 -1.48 0.73 1.68
C TYR A 40 -2.15 -0.28 0.77
N SER A 41 -3.24 -0.87 1.24
CA SER A 41 -4.05 -1.81 0.43
C SER A 41 -5.04 -1.10 -0.48
N ASN A 42 -5.18 0.23 -0.38
CA ASN A 42 -6.06 1.03 -1.22
C ASN A 42 -5.49 2.43 -1.45
N LEU A 43 -5.88 3.04 -2.57
CA LEU A 43 -5.42 4.36 -3.02
C LEU A 43 -5.83 5.47 -2.05
N GLU A 44 -7.09 5.48 -1.61
CA GLU A 44 -7.67 6.51 -0.75
C GLU A 44 -6.90 6.64 0.58
N ALA A 45 -6.52 5.53 1.20
CA ALA A 45 -5.74 5.53 2.43
C ALA A 45 -4.32 6.06 2.23
N ALA A 46 -3.69 5.78 1.08
CA ALA A 46 -2.39 6.34 0.75
C ALA A 46 -2.48 7.85 0.54
N GLN A 47 -3.48 8.32 -0.20
CA GLN A 47 -3.72 9.74 -0.45
C GLN A 47 -4.04 10.50 0.84
N ALA A 48 -4.94 9.96 1.68
CA ALA A 48 -5.29 10.54 2.97
C ALA A 48 -4.09 10.67 3.90
N HIS A 49 -3.12 9.73 3.85
CA HIS A 49 -1.89 9.88 4.62
C HIS A 49 -1.06 11.06 4.10
N CYS A 50 -0.84 11.17 2.78
CA CYS A 50 -0.09 12.29 2.22
C CYS A 50 -0.75 13.64 2.56
N GLU A 51 -2.07 13.75 2.42
CA GLU A 51 -2.82 14.97 2.79
C GLU A 51 -2.70 15.30 4.28
N ALA A 52 -2.69 14.29 5.15
CA ALA A 52 -2.48 14.49 6.58
C ALA A 52 -1.07 15.00 6.90
N VAL A 53 -0.04 14.50 6.21
CA VAL A 53 1.34 14.99 6.34
C VAL A 53 1.43 16.44 5.88
N VAL A 54 0.93 16.76 4.67
CA VAL A 54 0.93 18.14 4.17
C VAL A 54 0.16 19.09 5.10
N SER A 55 -0.95 18.63 5.66
CA SER A 55 -1.72 19.42 6.62
C SER A 55 -0.93 19.75 7.89
N ASP A 56 -0.07 18.85 8.36
CA ASP A 56 0.80 19.06 9.53
C ASP A 56 1.94 20.05 9.23
N GLU A 57 2.41 20.10 7.99
CA GLU A 57 3.43 21.04 7.51
C GLU A 57 2.94 22.49 7.43
N HIS A 58 1.62 22.71 7.45
CA HIS A 58 1.00 24.03 7.35
C HIS A 58 0.45 24.53 8.70
N PRO A 59 0.46 25.85 8.94
CA PRO A 59 -0.09 26.42 10.17
C PRO A 59 -1.59 26.16 10.30
N VAL A 60 -2.05 25.92 11.54
CA VAL A 60 -3.47 25.78 11.88
C VAL A 60 -4.23 27.03 11.42
N GLY A 61 -4.98 26.91 10.32
CA GLY A 61 -5.73 28.00 9.71
C GLY A 61 -5.44 28.25 8.23
N ALA A 62 -4.43 27.60 7.63
CA ALA A 62 -4.10 27.74 6.21
C ALA A 62 -5.19 27.24 5.25
N ALA A 63 -6.13 26.41 5.72
CA ALA A 63 -7.22 25.82 4.94
C ALA A 63 -6.76 25.29 3.55
N PRO A 64 -5.81 24.32 3.51
CA PRO A 64 -5.31 23.76 2.26
C PRO A 64 -6.44 23.06 1.50
N PHE A 65 -6.46 23.25 0.18
CA PHE A 65 -7.28 22.47 -0.74
C PHE A 65 -6.37 21.51 -1.52
N PHE A 66 -6.66 20.22 -1.47
CA PHE A 66 -5.85 19.17 -2.08
C PHE A 66 -6.41 18.77 -3.44
N GLU A 67 -5.52 18.59 -4.41
CA GLU A 67 -5.83 18.15 -5.76
C GLU A 67 -4.85 17.04 -6.16
N TRP A 68 -5.38 15.92 -6.64
CA TRP A 68 -4.57 14.80 -7.13
C TRP A 68 -4.59 14.78 -8.65
N SER A 69 -3.42 14.80 -9.26
CA SER A 69 -3.22 14.64 -10.70
C SER A 69 -2.59 13.29 -10.99
N VAL A 70 -2.93 12.68 -12.13
CA VAL A 70 -2.30 11.43 -12.58
C VAL A 70 -1.31 11.79 -13.68
N ASP A 71 -0.07 11.35 -13.52
CA ASP A 71 0.94 11.44 -14.56
C ASP A 71 0.76 10.25 -15.52
N GLU A 72 0.22 10.52 -16.70
CA GLU A 72 -0.06 9.49 -17.73
C GLU A 72 1.19 9.10 -18.52
N ASP A 73 2.28 9.86 -18.40
CA ASP A 73 3.55 9.63 -19.12
C ASP A 73 4.47 8.64 -18.38
N GLU A 74 4.21 8.35 -17.10
CA GLU A 74 4.96 7.39 -16.29
C GLU A 74 4.49 5.94 -16.51
N LEU A 75 5.43 4.99 -16.55
CA LEU A 75 5.14 3.55 -16.73
C LEU A 75 4.30 2.96 -15.59
N GLU A 76 4.50 3.48 -14.39
CA GLU A 76 3.69 3.18 -13.21
C GLU A 76 2.70 4.34 -13.07
N SER A 77 1.39 4.11 -12.94
CA SER A 77 0.44 5.21 -12.77
C SER A 77 0.73 5.95 -11.45
N VAL A 78 1.39 7.11 -11.54
CA VAL A 78 1.75 7.94 -10.40
C VAL A 78 0.68 9.02 -10.21
N CYS A 79 0.10 9.06 -9.01
CA CYS A 79 -0.73 10.18 -8.58
C CYS A 79 0.13 11.18 -7.82
N GLU A 80 0.05 12.45 -8.15
CA GLU A 80 0.77 13.53 -7.47
C GLU A 80 -0.19 14.46 -6.74
N LEU A 81 0.24 14.93 -5.56
CA LEU A 81 -0.50 15.87 -4.74
C LEU A 81 -0.07 17.32 -4.99
N ASP A 82 -1.03 18.13 -5.41
CA ASP A 82 -0.96 19.59 -5.40
C ASP A 82 -1.76 20.15 -4.21
N VAL A 83 -1.25 21.21 -3.60
CA VAL A 83 -1.95 21.94 -2.55
C VAL A 83 -2.26 23.37 -3.01
N ARG A 84 -3.47 23.84 -2.75
CA ARG A 84 -3.89 25.21 -3.01
C ARG A 84 -4.19 25.95 -1.71
N ILE A 85 -3.47 27.05 -1.46
CA ILE A 85 -3.61 27.91 -0.27
C ILE A 85 -3.73 29.36 -0.73
N GLY A 86 -4.77 30.07 -0.29
CA GLY A 86 -4.94 31.49 -0.63
C GLY A 86 -5.06 31.79 -2.14
N GLY A 87 -5.40 30.79 -2.96
CA GLY A 87 -5.51 30.91 -4.41
C GLY A 87 -4.25 30.55 -5.19
N GLU A 88 -3.14 30.25 -4.52
CA GLU A 88 -1.90 29.78 -5.13
C GLU A 88 -1.84 28.25 -5.05
N THR A 89 -1.52 27.58 -6.16
CA THR A 89 -1.32 26.12 -6.23
C THR A 89 0.17 25.83 -6.18
N THR A 90 0.58 24.84 -5.39
CA THR A 90 1.97 24.41 -5.23
C THR A 90 2.06 22.89 -5.25
N ARG A 91 3.02 22.37 -6.02
CA ARG A 91 3.37 20.94 -6.04
C ARG A 91 3.99 20.57 -4.71
N THR A 92 3.46 19.54 -4.06
CA THR A 92 3.91 19.16 -2.72
C THR A 92 5.07 18.17 -2.75
N GLY A 93 5.28 17.48 -3.88
CA GLY A 93 6.26 16.40 -4.02
C GLY A 93 5.82 15.06 -3.43
N TYR A 94 4.61 14.98 -2.87
CA TYR A 94 4.02 13.71 -2.43
C TYR A 94 3.39 12.98 -3.60
N THR A 95 3.70 11.69 -3.69
CA THR A 95 3.20 10.82 -4.75
C THR A 95 2.59 9.53 -4.19
N VAL A 96 1.65 8.96 -4.93
CA VAL A 96 1.12 7.62 -4.70
C VAL A 96 1.27 6.79 -5.97
N THR A 97 2.03 5.71 -5.88
CA THR A 97 2.25 4.77 -6.99
C THR A 97 1.55 3.45 -6.71
N ALA A 98 0.82 2.90 -7.70
CA ALA A 98 0.31 1.54 -7.62
C ALA A 98 1.43 0.53 -7.97
N VAL A 99 1.75 -0.36 -7.04
CA VAL A 99 2.79 -1.38 -7.18
C VAL A 99 2.14 -2.77 -7.12
N VAL A 100 2.42 -3.61 -8.11
CA VAL A 100 1.93 -5.00 -8.11
C VAL A 100 2.94 -5.87 -7.38
N ALA A 101 2.54 -6.40 -6.22
CA ALA A 101 3.32 -7.36 -5.47
C ALA A 101 2.98 -8.78 -5.92
N GLU A 102 3.95 -9.49 -6.50
CA GLU A 102 3.82 -10.90 -6.85
C GLU A 102 4.20 -11.76 -5.64
N ALA A 103 3.26 -12.56 -5.13
CA ALA A 103 3.45 -13.40 -3.95
C ALA A 103 4.14 -14.75 -4.27
N ALA A 104 5.09 -14.77 -5.22
CA ALA A 104 5.80 -16.00 -5.56
C ALA A 104 6.86 -16.32 -4.49
N TYR A 105 6.59 -17.32 -3.65
CA TYR A 105 7.56 -17.84 -2.70
C TYR A 105 8.62 -18.67 -3.42
N ASP A 106 9.90 -18.29 -3.29
CA ASP A 106 11.04 -19.07 -3.74
C ASP A 106 11.61 -19.90 -2.57
N PRO A 107 11.40 -21.22 -2.52
CA PRO A 107 11.88 -22.06 -1.42
C PRO A 107 13.42 -22.20 -1.39
N GLU A 108 14.11 -21.87 -2.48
CA GLU A 108 15.57 -21.93 -2.56
C GLU A 108 16.26 -20.70 -1.96
N ALA A 109 15.54 -19.59 -1.76
CA ALA A 109 16.07 -18.36 -1.15
C ALA A 109 16.40 -18.48 0.36
N ASP A 110 15.86 -19.48 1.05
CA ASP A 110 16.05 -19.72 2.49
C ASP A 110 17.12 -20.80 2.80
N ALA A 111 17.77 -21.34 1.76
CA ALA A 111 18.69 -22.48 1.85
C ALA A 111 20.16 -22.12 2.09
#